data_AF-A0A146FLF7-F1
#
_entry.id   AF-A0A146FLF7-F1
#
_cell.length_a   1.000
_cell.length_b   1.000
_cell.length_c   1.000
_cell.angle_alpha   90.00
_cell.angle_beta   90.00
_cell.angle_gamma   90.00
#
_symmetry.space_group_name_H-M   'P 1'
#
loop_
_entity.id
_entity.type
_entity.pdbx_description
1 polymer ?
#
loop_
_entity_poly.entity_id
_entity_poly.type
_entity_poly.pdbx_seq_one_letter_code
_entity_poly.pdbx_strand_id
1 'polypeptide(L)'
;MELGAGAFADVDKCVTSEVQWVAPVHGSHGFSLYSDRPSWTILRYTDRVVAEHYEYDRALWFYFCNEEKGDKVKQVLMEHDRYVHKVVPPERLLEFHRQNGWKPLCRFLNLRESQTLYAMRNDSGGRQAAMEEFWRRCVRRSIMKITPSVIAD
;
A
#
# COMPACT_ATOMS: atom_id res chain seq x y z
N MET A 1 22.35 38.05 -7.85
CA MET A 1 21.51 37.52 -6.75
C MET A 1 21.16 36.11 -7.15
N GLU A 2 22.04 35.15 -6.86
CA GLU A 2 21.93 33.79 -7.38
C GLU A 2 21.16 32.93 -6.37
N LEU A 3 19.96 32.49 -6.75
CA LEU A 3 19.26 31.45 -6.01
C LEU A 3 19.88 30.11 -6.41
N GLY A 4 20.75 29.62 -5.53
CA GLY A 4 21.65 28.50 -5.83
C GLY A 4 20.93 27.19 -6.15
N ALA A 5 21.55 26.39 -7.02
CA ALA A 5 21.07 25.09 -7.49
C ALA A 5 20.91 24.00 -6.39
N GLY A 6 21.15 24.32 -5.12
CA GLY A 6 21.02 23.39 -4.00
C GLY A 6 19.57 22.97 -3.69
N ALA A 7 18.58 23.82 -3.94
CA ALA A 7 17.18 23.51 -3.65
C ALA A 7 16.57 22.42 -4.57
N PHE A 8 17.07 22.29 -5.81
CA PHE A 8 16.63 21.24 -6.73
C PHE A 8 17.19 19.86 -6.36
N ALA A 9 18.39 19.81 -5.77
CA ALA A 9 19.05 18.56 -5.40
C ALA A 9 18.43 17.84 -4.18
N ASP A 10 17.64 18.54 -3.36
CA ASP A 10 16.92 17.95 -2.23
C ASP A 10 15.53 17.42 -2.64
N VAL A 11 14.85 18.08 -3.58
CA VAL A 11 13.61 17.56 -4.18
C VAL A 11 13.89 16.24 -4.91
N ASP A 12 14.98 16.15 -5.68
CA ASP A 12 15.38 14.89 -6.31
C ASP A 12 15.72 13.80 -5.29
N LYS A 13 16.20 14.13 -4.08
CA LYS A 13 16.39 13.14 -3.00
C LYS A 13 15.09 12.72 -2.33
N CYS A 14 14.18 13.66 -2.08
CA CYS A 14 12.86 13.33 -1.52
C CYS A 14 12.11 12.43 -2.52
N VAL A 15 12.03 12.86 -3.79
CA VAL A 15 11.43 12.11 -4.89
C VAL A 15 12.16 10.79 -5.13
N THR A 16 13.50 10.72 -5.19
CA THR A 16 14.16 9.41 -5.33
C THR A 16 13.96 8.52 -4.11
N SER A 17 13.83 9.04 -2.89
CA SER A 17 13.52 8.20 -1.73
C SER A 17 12.07 7.68 -1.76
N GLU A 18 11.11 8.54 -2.12
CA GLU A 18 9.69 8.24 -2.17
C GLU A 18 9.38 7.33 -3.35
N VAL A 19 9.88 7.67 -4.53
CA VAL A 19 9.92 6.81 -5.72
C VAL A 19 10.83 5.60 -5.50
N GLN A 20 11.74 5.52 -4.53
CA GLN A 20 12.43 4.26 -4.15
C GLN A 20 11.57 3.38 -3.22
N TRP A 21 10.53 3.92 -2.58
CA TRP A 21 9.47 3.13 -1.96
C TRP A 21 8.37 2.72 -2.96
N VAL A 22 8.23 3.44 -4.08
CA VAL A 22 7.38 3.05 -5.24
C VAL A 22 8.18 2.30 -6.34
N ALA A 23 9.51 2.30 -6.32
CA ALA A 23 10.39 1.58 -7.25
C ALA A 23 10.23 0.07 -7.14
N PRO A 24 10.07 -0.51 -5.94
CA PRO A 24 9.68 -1.89 -5.86
C PRO A 24 8.25 -2.12 -6.37
N VAL A 25 7.46 -1.21 -6.97
CA VAL A 25 6.20 -1.62 -7.66
C VAL A 25 6.44 -2.66 -8.77
N HIS A 26 7.67 -2.83 -9.24
CA HIS A 26 8.08 -3.97 -10.08
C HIS A 26 8.29 -5.31 -9.30
N GLY A 27 8.02 -5.36 -7.99
CA GLY A 27 8.17 -6.56 -7.13
C GLY A 27 7.49 -6.49 -5.73
N SER A 28 6.80 -5.40 -5.40
CA SER A 28 6.15 -5.14 -4.13
C SER A 28 4.76 -5.71 -4.23
N HIS A 29 4.43 -6.51 -3.23
CA HIS A 29 3.20 -7.28 -3.21
C HIS A 29 2.04 -6.39 -2.71
N GLY A 30 1.92 -5.20 -3.30
CA GLY A 30 0.95 -4.17 -2.93
C GLY A 30 -0.41 -4.43 -3.58
N PHE A 31 -1.42 -4.72 -2.74
CA PHE A 31 -2.86 -4.85 -3.06
C PHE A 31 -3.25 -5.67 -4.30
N SER A 32 -2.97 -5.22 -5.52
CA SER A 32 -3.44 -5.83 -6.78
C SER A 32 -2.86 -7.22 -7.12
N LEU A 33 -1.75 -7.67 -6.52
CA LEU A 33 -1.02 -8.86 -7.02
C LEU A 33 -1.38 -10.21 -6.35
N TYR A 34 -2.21 -10.24 -5.31
CA TYR A 34 -2.65 -11.53 -4.74
C TYR A 34 -3.80 -12.13 -5.55
N SER A 35 -4.83 -11.33 -5.82
CA SER A 35 -5.97 -11.68 -6.66
C SER A 35 -5.57 -12.10 -8.09
N ASP A 36 -4.56 -11.45 -8.67
CA ASP A 36 -4.02 -11.77 -10.00
C ASP A 36 -3.30 -13.16 -10.08
N ARG A 37 -2.98 -13.81 -8.94
CA ARG A 37 -2.34 -15.15 -8.95
C ARG A 37 -3.38 -16.24 -9.29
N PRO A 38 -3.04 -17.25 -10.12
CA PRO A 38 -3.98 -18.31 -10.51
C PRO A 38 -4.65 -19.04 -9.34
N SER A 39 -3.94 -19.25 -8.23
CA SER A 39 -4.48 -19.92 -7.04
C SER A 39 -5.57 -19.12 -6.33
N TRP A 40 -5.55 -17.78 -6.39
CA TRP A 40 -6.61 -16.93 -5.85
C TRP A 40 -7.77 -16.80 -6.82
N THR A 41 -7.49 -16.67 -8.13
CA THR A 41 -8.49 -16.68 -9.19
C THR A 41 -9.34 -17.95 -9.18
N ILE A 42 -8.76 -19.12 -8.91
CA ILE A 42 -9.51 -20.38 -8.74
C ILE A 42 -10.31 -20.36 -7.42
N LEU A 43 -9.68 -19.94 -6.32
CA LEU A 43 -10.26 -19.98 -4.98
C LEU A 43 -11.50 -19.08 -4.83
N ARG A 44 -11.62 -18.00 -5.62
CA ARG A 44 -12.82 -17.16 -5.65
C ARG A 44 -14.10 -17.90 -6.06
N TYR A 45 -13.98 -18.99 -6.83
CA TYR A 45 -15.14 -19.79 -7.25
C TYR A 45 -15.58 -20.82 -6.20
N THR A 46 -14.70 -21.20 -5.26
CA THR A 46 -14.96 -22.23 -4.24
C THR A 46 -15.14 -21.63 -2.83
N ASP A 47 -14.67 -20.40 -2.61
CA ASP A 47 -14.75 -19.68 -1.36
C ASP A 47 -15.40 -18.28 -1.50
N ARG A 48 -16.59 -18.13 -0.92
CA ARG A 48 -17.37 -16.88 -0.96
C ARG A 48 -16.64 -15.68 -0.36
N VAL A 49 -15.82 -15.89 0.68
CA VAL A 49 -15.07 -14.79 1.31
C VAL A 49 -13.94 -14.33 0.39
N VAL A 50 -13.36 -15.23 -0.40
CA VAL A 50 -12.37 -14.86 -1.43
C VAL A 50 -13.04 -14.18 -2.62
N ALA A 51 -14.27 -14.57 -2.99
CA ALA A 51 -15.06 -13.84 -3.99
C ALA A 51 -15.35 -12.38 -3.54
N GLU A 52 -15.86 -12.20 -2.32
CA GLU A 52 -16.14 -10.88 -1.75
C GLU A 52 -14.87 -10.01 -1.66
N HIS A 53 -13.75 -10.59 -1.21
CA HIS A 53 -12.46 -9.90 -1.14
C HIS A 53 -11.92 -9.52 -2.53
N TYR A 54 -12.04 -10.41 -3.52
CA TYR A 54 -11.60 -10.17 -4.90
C TYR A 54 -12.33 -8.98 -5.54
N GLU A 55 -13.66 -8.93 -5.43
CA GLU A 55 -14.44 -7.81 -5.97
C GLU A 55 -14.20 -6.50 -5.18
N TYR A 56 -14.01 -6.57 -3.85
CA TYR A 56 -13.63 -5.42 -3.04
C TYR A 56 -12.27 -4.85 -3.47
N ASP A 57 -11.23 -5.68 -3.58
CA ASP A 57 -9.88 -5.25 -3.97
C ASP A 57 -9.87 -4.69 -5.39
N ARG A 58 -10.66 -5.29 -6.31
CA ARG A 58 -10.83 -4.77 -7.67
C ARG A 58 -11.50 -3.39 -7.68
N ALA A 59 -12.59 -3.22 -6.93
CA ALA A 59 -13.27 -1.92 -6.82
C ALA A 59 -12.39 -0.85 -6.17
N LEU A 60 -11.61 -1.22 -5.16
CA LEU A 60 -10.65 -0.36 -4.49
C LEU A 60 -9.54 0.11 -5.46
N TRP A 61 -9.04 -0.81 -6.31
CA TRP A 61 -8.04 -0.49 -7.33
C TRP A 61 -8.61 0.37 -8.46
N PHE A 62 -9.84 0.11 -8.91
CA PHE A 62 -10.54 1.00 -9.83
C PHE A 62 -10.68 2.41 -9.24
N TYR A 63 -11.09 2.54 -7.98
CA TYR A 63 -11.29 3.85 -7.35
C TYR A 63 -9.98 4.66 -7.21
N PHE A 64 -8.89 4.03 -6.74
CA PHE A 64 -7.63 4.76 -6.50
C PHE A 64 -6.74 4.91 -7.73
N CYS A 65 -6.81 3.97 -8.69
CA CYS A 65 -5.87 3.88 -9.80
C CYS A 65 -6.55 3.88 -11.18
N ASN A 66 -7.89 3.94 -11.27
CA ASN A 66 -8.66 3.84 -12.53
C ASN A 66 -8.27 2.60 -13.37
N GLU A 67 -8.08 1.46 -12.69
CA GLU A 67 -7.54 0.19 -13.24
C GLU A 67 -6.11 0.26 -13.81
N GLU A 68 -5.46 1.42 -13.83
CA GLU A 68 -4.07 1.55 -14.28
C GLU A 68 -3.09 0.80 -13.38
N LYS A 69 -1.97 0.35 -13.96
CA LYS A 69 -0.90 -0.39 -13.29
C LYS A 69 0.48 0.17 -13.68
N GLY A 70 1.50 -0.09 -12.86
CA GLY A 70 2.89 0.29 -13.15
C GLY A 70 3.12 1.81 -13.16
N ASP A 71 3.83 2.31 -14.17
CA ASP A 71 4.38 3.66 -14.19
C ASP A 71 3.32 4.78 -14.18
N LYS A 72 2.13 4.53 -14.74
CA LYS A 72 1.02 5.51 -14.68
C LYS A 72 0.57 5.78 -13.25
N VAL A 73 0.55 4.76 -12.39
CA VAL A 73 0.19 4.93 -10.96
C VAL A 73 1.25 5.75 -10.23
N LYS A 74 2.54 5.56 -10.58
CA LYS A 74 3.63 6.42 -10.08
C LYS A 74 3.43 7.88 -10.51
N GLN A 75 3.08 8.10 -11.77
CA GLN A 75 2.81 9.44 -12.30
C GLN A 75 1.64 10.12 -11.58
N VAL A 76 0.50 9.44 -11.40
CA VAL A 76 -0.66 9.98 -10.68
C VAL A 76 -0.31 10.36 -9.24
N LEU A 77 0.50 9.55 -8.55
CA LEU A 77 0.99 9.90 -7.21
C LEU A 77 1.86 11.16 -7.24
N MET A 78 2.86 11.23 -8.12
CA MET A 78 3.73 12.40 -8.25
C MET A 78 2.98 13.68 -8.68
N GLU A 79 1.87 13.54 -9.43
CA GLU A 79 0.98 14.65 -9.76
C GLU A 79 0.14 15.09 -8.54
N HIS A 80 -0.33 14.14 -7.72
CA HIS A 80 -1.00 14.42 -6.46
C HIS A 80 -0.10 15.15 -5.48
N ASP A 81 1.14 14.70 -5.27
CA ASP A 81 2.07 15.31 -4.32
C ASP A 81 2.40 16.76 -4.75
N ARG A 82 2.73 16.97 -6.03
CA ARG A 82 2.91 18.33 -6.60
C ARG A 82 1.67 19.20 -6.42
N TYR A 83 0.47 18.64 -6.56
CA TYR A 83 -0.77 19.37 -6.34
C TYR A 83 -0.94 19.78 -4.87
N VAL A 84 -0.69 18.87 -3.91
CA VAL A 84 -0.73 19.18 -2.47
C VAL A 84 0.25 20.31 -2.12
N HIS A 85 1.51 20.23 -2.58
CA HIS A 85 2.50 21.28 -2.39
C HIS A 85 2.11 22.63 -3.02
N LYS A 86 1.31 22.62 -4.10
CA LYS A 86 0.84 23.83 -4.76
C LYS A 86 -0.34 24.50 -4.03
N VAL A 87 -1.22 23.73 -3.40
CA VAL A 87 -2.47 24.25 -2.80
C VAL A 87 -2.43 24.41 -1.29
N VAL A 88 -1.53 23.71 -0.58
CA VAL A 88 -1.36 23.83 0.86
C VAL A 88 -0.17 24.75 1.18
N PRO A 89 -0.34 25.82 1.97
CA PRO A 89 0.77 26.66 2.40
C PRO A 89 1.84 25.86 3.17
N PRO A 90 3.15 26.14 3.01
CA PRO A 90 4.22 25.35 3.63
C PRO A 90 4.11 25.24 5.16
N GLU A 91 3.58 26.26 5.84
CA GLU A 91 3.39 26.29 7.29
C GLU A 91 2.27 25.33 7.76
N ARG A 92 1.47 24.83 6.81
CA ARG A 92 0.33 23.93 7.02
C ARG A 92 0.54 22.55 6.38
N LEU A 93 1.73 22.28 5.85
CA LEU A 93 2.11 21.00 5.25
C LEU A 93 3.31 20.40 5.99
N LEU A 94 3.27 19.08 6.23
CA LEU A 94 4.39 18.33 6.77
C LEU A 94 4.70 17.16 5.84
N GLU A 95 5.84 17.23 5.15
CA GLU A 95 6.45 16.05 4.53
C GLU A 95 6.85 15.06 5.64
N PHE A 96 6.21 13.89 5.67
CA PHE A 96 6.36 12.93 6.77
C PHE A 96 6.66 11.52 6.26
N HIS A 97 7.86 11.04 6.52
CA HIS A 97 8.23 9.64 6.33
C HIS A 97 8.10 8.86 7.64
N ARG A 98 7.63 7.61 7.57
CA ARG A 98 7.38 6.75 8.74
C ARG A 98 8.63 6.53 9.62
N GLN A 99 9.80 6.56 9.01
CA GLN A 99 11.13 6.45 9.63
C GLN A 99 11.46 7.65 10.54
N ASN A 100 10.80 8.80 10.33
CA ASN A 100 11.05 10.02 11.11
C ASN A 100 10.52 9.93 12.56
N GLY A 101 9.66 8.95 12.85
CA GLY A 101 9.09 8.72 14.18
C GLY A 101 8.18 9.85 14.68
N TRP A 102 8.03 9.97 15.99
CA TRP A 102 7.15 10.98 16.60
C TRP A 102 7.65 12.42 16.43
N LYS A 103 8.97 12.63 16.37
CA LYS A 103 9.59 13.94 16.57
C LYS A 103 9.09 15.07 15.65
N PRO A 104 9.11 14.96 14.30
CA PRO A 104 8.62 16.04 13.47
C PRO A 104 7.09 16.15 13.50
N LEU A 105 6.37 15.03 13.63
CA LEU A 105 4.91 15.02 13.71
C LEU A 105 4.40 15.76 14.96
N CYS A 106 4.93 15.41 16.13
CA CYS A 106 4.60 16.09 17.39
C CYS A 106 5.00 17.56 17.36
N ARG A 107 6.17 17.91 16.81
CA ARG A 107 6.59 19.31 16.63
C ARG A 107 5.60 20.11 15.76
N PHE A 108 5.24 19.58 14.59
CA PHE A 108 4.33 20.22 13.66
C PHE A 108 2.92 20.43 14.26
N LEU A 109 2.45 19.45 15.04
CA LEU A 109 1.16 19.52 15.74
C LEU A 109 1.20 20.30 17.07
N ASN A 110 2.35 20.86 17.47
CA ASN A 110 2.57 21.50 18.78
C ASN A 110 2.22 20.61 19.99
N LEU A 111 2.50 19.31 19.88
CA LEU A 111 2.28 18.30 20.91
C LEU A 111 3.59 17.87 21.57
N ARG A 112 3.50 17.39 22.82
CA ARG A 112 4.63 16.73 23.49
C ARG A 112 4.98 15.43 22.76
N GLU A 113 6.27 15.18 22.57
CA GLU A 113 6.77 13.94 21.95
C GLU A 113 6.41 12.72 22.81
N SER A 114 5.84 11.69 22.16
CA SER A 114 5.50 10.42 22.82
C SER A 114 6.76 9.70 23.27
N GLN A 115 6.70 9.04 24.43
CA GLN A 115 7.77 8.18 24.94
C GLN A 115 7.70 6.75 24.38
N THR A 116 6.67 6.43 23.58
CA THR A 116 6.52 5.13 22.91
C THR A 116 7.28 5.10 21.59
N LEU A 117 7.70 3.91 21.15
CA LEU A 117 8.19 3.73 19.78
C LEU A 117 7.10 4.09 18.77
N TYR A 118 7.49 4.69 17.65
CA TYR A 118 6.57 4.98 16.55
C TYR A 118 6.06 3.67 15.92
N ALA A 119 4.76 3.62 15.59
CA ALA A 119 4.09 2.38 15.21
C ALA A 119 4.42 1.97 13.77
N MET A 120 5.46 1.14 13.61
CA MET A 120 5.80 0.50 12.33
C MET A 120 4.86 -0.69 12.04
N ARG A 121 3.59 -0.40 11.77
CA ARG A 121 2.56 -1.38 11.37
C ARG A 121 2.30 -1.32 9.87
N ASN A 122 1.67 -2.36 9.33
CA ASN A 122 1.31 -2.50 7.92
C ASN A 122 2.51 -2.38 6.96
N ASP A 123 3.65 -2.96 7.34
CA ASP A 123 4.76 -3.20 6.44
C ASP A 123 4.41 -4.29 5.40
N SER A 124 5.24 -4.42 4.37
CA SER A 124 5.02 -5.37 3.27
C SER A 124 5.10 -6.83 3.73
N GLY A 125 6.01 -7.16 4.67
CA GLY A 125 6.18 -8.52 5.19
C GLY A 125 5.01 -8.95 6.08
N GLY A 126 4.60 -8.11 7.02
CA GLY A 126 3.43 -8.32 7.86
C GLY A 126 2.15 -8.48 7.03
N ARG A 127 1.97 -7.65 5.98
CA ARG A 127 0.85 -7.80 5.02
C ARG A 127 0.93 -9.12 4.26
N GLN A 128 2.10 -9.50 3.75
CA GLN A 128 2.27 -10.75 3.01
C GLN A 128 1.95 -11.97 3.87
N ALA A 129 2.51 -12.05 5.09
CA ALA A 129 2.24 -13.16 6.01
C ALA A 129 0.74 -13.27 6.34
N ALA A 130 0.05 -12.14 6.52
CA ALA A 130 -1.40 -12.13 6.75
C ALA A 130 -2.20 -12.63 5.53
N MET A 131 -1.81 -12.25 4.31
CA MET A 131 -2.46 -12.73 3.07
C MET A 131 -2.22 -14.21 2.82
N GLU A 132 -1.00 -14.72 3.08
CA GLU A 132 -0.68 -16.14 2.97
C GLU A 132 -1.46 -16.99 3.99
N GLU A 133 -1.63 -16.48 5.22
CA GLU A 133 -2.46 -17.14 6.23
C GLU A 133 -3.95 -17.12 5.88
N PHE A 134 -4.45 -16.00 5.35
CA PHE A 134 -5.81 -15.91 4.85
C PHE A 134 -6.06 -16.90 3.70
N TRP A 135 -5.11 -17.02 2.76
CA TRP A 135 -5.15 -18.02 1.69
C TRP A 135 -5.25 -19.46 2.24
N ARG A 136 -4.33 -19.85 3.13
CA ARG A 136 -4.31 -21.19 3.74
C ARG A 136 -5.64 -21.55 4.39
N ARG A 137 -6.27 -20.60 5.10
CA ARG A 137 -7.58 -20.79 5.73
C ARG A 137 -8.69 -21.02 4.71
N CYS A 138 -8.73 -20.25 3.63
CA CYS A 138 -9.74 -20.36 2.58
C CYS A 138 -9.58 -21.64 1.76
N VAL A 139 -8.34 -22.05 1.46
CA VAL A 139 -8.05 -23.35 0.83
C VAL A 139 -8.52 -24.49 1.72
N ARG A 140 -8.15 -24.50 3.01
CA ARG A 140 -8.60 -25.54 3.96
C ARG A 140 -10.13 -25.61 4.03
N ARG A 141 -10.81 -24.46 4.11
CA ARG A 141 -12.28 -24.38 4.12
C ARG A 141 -12.90 -24.91 2.83
N SER A 142 -12.29 -24.65 1.68
CA SER A 142 -12.78 -25.12 0.38
C SER A 142 -12.63 -26.63 0.21
N ILE A 143 -11.47 -27.19 0.61
CA ILE A 143 -11.25 -28.65 0.63
C ILE A 143 -12.29 -29.32 1.53
N MET A 144 -12.47 -28.83 2.76
CA MET A 144 -13.42 -29.37 3.74
C MET A 144 -14.91 -29.25 3.34
N LYS A 145 -15.26 -28.50 2.28
CA LYS A 145 -16.61 -28.53 1.68
C LYS A 145 -16.80 -29.69 0.70
N ILE A 146 -15.72 -30.10 0.03
CA ILE A 146 -15.72 -31.17 -0.98
C ILE A 146 -15.57 -32.54 -0.30
N THR A 147 -14.81 -32.63 0.80
CA THR A 147 -14.58 -33.90 1.50
C THR A 147 -15.88 -34.59 1.96
N PRO A 148 -16.89 -33.90 2.55
CA PRO A 148 -18.15 -34.54 2.92
C PRO A 148 -18.97 -35.02 1.73
N SER A 149 -18.95 -34.31 0.59
CA SER A 149 -19.67 -34.70 -0.62
C SER A 149 -18.97 -35.79 -1.44
N VAL A 150 -17.74 -36.18 -1.08
CA VAL A 150 -16.98 -37.27 -1.72
C VAL A 150 -16.94 -38.54 -0.85
N ILE A 151 -17.34 -38.44 0.43
CA ILE A 151 -17.42 -39.56 1.38
C ILE A 151 -18.87 -40.07 1.55
N ALA A 152 -19.86 -39.36 0.98
CA ALA A 152 -21.28 -39.68 1.09
C ALA A 152 -21.87 -40.42 -0.13
N ASP A 153 -21.03 -40.75 -1.12
CA ASP A 153 -21.32 -41.63 -2.28
C ASP A 153 -20.58 -42.98 -2.12
#